data_AF-A0A534TRJ4-F1
#
_entry.id   AF-A0A534TRJ4-F1
#
_cell.length_a   1.000
_cell.length_b   1.000
_cell.length_c   1.000
_cell.angle_alpha   90.00
_cell.angle_beta   90.00
_cell.angle_gamma   90.00
#
_symmetry.space_group_name_H-M   'P 1'
#
loop_
_entity.id
_entity.type
_entity.pdbx_description
1 polymer ?
#
loop_
_entity_poly.entity_id
_entity_poly.type
_entity_poly.pdbx_seq_one_letter_code
_entity_poly.pdbx_strand_id
1 'polypeptide(L)'
;MFLLIAAAIAAAPLAGATLQHEAEERARADATDLLRTLCPEQCVVLSVAARVDEEDAGGERTPGFDTPGARTVPVLRSVSANILVDQRLPSAFRSRVRALIGQKLSAAGVPATVQVSQVSFPPRNPPPYVDPQPQTPPEKASEPEQKPELAAAAPTSSRILDKLIDSAPVLAIAILLGGVLLVLGGLFYFAARRPPEPAYADLPLLEGAPESSPEAQRDDAFPAMRARKLEKQLVDDRALRNAVVREALGKGEHALVARWVRELGEFLLEDLRGDGALAPALKALASEVAKPLDPALRATTLQALEGRTLATRLSRAGEADAFAFLEGVRPEAFLAAWRGLSPGAQEVALRLAPAHLRAAALRELPAAQRQEIALTWARKPEVSAGYALAAADELRARIADLHAGPSAADRALADMLDSLSREEQDALLEKLRREGDSRALPGLMTESSLASAPLDLLSTAALAIGPANLVAYLAGADETVRTHVLKACPQRLRAEVEEELSMRNGVSREAFLGARRDILRKLREEADRIGLQPADVRSWRPRVVAAP
;
A
#
# COMPACT_ATOMS: atom_id res chain seq x y z
N MET A 1 -37.21 -18.39 -9.86
CA MET A 1 -37.53 -17.27 -8.94
C MET A 1 -37.57 -17.69 -7.45
N PHE A 2 -37.17 -18.91 -7.08
CA PHE A 2 -37.13 -19.36 -5.66
C PHE A 2 -35.76 -19.19 -4.98
N LEU A 3 -34.69 -18.94 -5.75
CA LEU A 3 -33.33 -18.79 -5.22
C LEU A 3 -33.00 -17.40 -4.64
N LEU A 4 -33.77 -16.36 -5.01
CA LEU A 4 -33.56 -15.00 -4.52
C LEU A 4 -34.18 -14.75 -3.14
N ILE A 5 -35.18 -15.54 -2.75
CA ILE A 5 -35.88 -15.39 -1.46
C ILE A 5 -35.07 -16.03 -0.33
N ALA A 6 -34.34 -17.12 -0.60
CA ALA A 6 -33.46 -17.76 0.37
C ALA A 6 -32.25 -16.87 0.77
N ALA A 7 -31.74 -16.05 -0.15
CA ALA A 7 -30.63 -15.14 0.13
C ALA A 7 -31.01 -13.97 1.07
N ALA A 8 -32.27 -13.52 1.01
CA ALA A 8 -32.76 -12.45 1.89
C ALA A 8 -32.98 -12.93 3.34
N ILE A 9 -33.41 -14.20 3.51
CA ILE A 9 -33.63 -14.81 4.83
C ILE A 9 -32.29 -15.14 5.53
N ALA A 10 -31.22 -15.40 4.77
CA ALA A 10 -29.87 -15.64 5.32
C ALA A 10 -29.10 -14.36 5.70
N ALA A 11 -29.50 -13.18 5.20
CA ALA A 11 -28.78 -11.92 5.40
C ALA A 11 -29.14 -11.18 6.70
N ALA A 12 -30.32 -11.42 7.27
CA ALA A 12 -30.78 -10.80 8.52
C ALA A 12 -29.89 -11.15 9.75
N PRO A 13 -29.53 -12.43 10.01
CA PRO A 13 -28.66 -12.76 11.15
C PRO A 13 -27.22 -12.22 10.97
N LEU A 14 -26.76 -12.10 9.72
CA LEU A 14 -25.45 -11.52 9.40
C LEU A 14 -25.42 -10.00 9.67
N ALA A 15 -26.50 -9.27 9.33
CA ALA A 15 -26.60 -7.84 9.57
C ALA A 15 -26.66 -7.48 11.08
N GLY A 16 -27.36 -8.28 11.88
CA GLY A 16 -27.39 -8.14 13.34
C GLY A 16 -26.03 -8.40 13.99
N ALA A 17 -25.32 -9.44 13.55
CA ALA A 17 -23.98 -9.78 14.04
C ALA A 17 -22.95 -8.69 13.70
N THR A 18 -23.02 -8.10 12.50
CA THR A 18 -22.14 -6.98 12.11
C THR A 18 -22.40 -5.73 12.93
N LEU A 19 -23.67 -5.39 13.20
CA LEU A 19 -24.04 -4.23 14.02
C LEU A 19 -23.64 -4.42 15.49
N GLN A 20 -23.79 -5.63 16.02
CA GLN A 20 -23.34 -5.96 17.37
C GLN A 20 -21.81 -5.81 17.49
N HIS A 21 -21.06 -6.35 16.53
CA HIS A 21 -19.61 -6.30 16.55
C HIS A 21 -19.07 -4.87 16.44
N GLU A 22 -19.62 -4.06 15.53
CA GLU A 22 -19.24 -2.66 15.36
C GLU A 22 -19.56 -1.83 16.61
N ALA A 23 -20.72 -2.08 17.25
CA ALA A 23 -21.08 -1.43 18.51
C ALA A 23 -20.15 -1.82 19.67
N GLU A 24 -19.74 -3.10 19.76
CA GLU A 24 -18.81 -3.59 20.77
C GLU A 24 -17.40 -3.01 20.59
N GLU A 25 -16.88 -2.97 19.36
CA GLU A 25 -15.57 -2.39 19.07
C GLU A 25 -15.52 -0.89 19.38
N ARG A 26 -16.57 -0.16 18.97
CA ARG A 26 -16.66 1.29 19.23
C ARG A 26 -16.77 1.60 20.72
N ALA A 27 -17.63 0.88 21.45
CA ALA A 27 -17.75 1.01 22.89
C ALA A 27 -16.46 0.62 23.64
N ARG A 28 -15.72 -0.37 23.13
CA ARG A 28 -14.42 -0.77 23.69
C ARG A 28 -13.35 0.28 23.45
N ALA A 29 -13.31 0.90 22.26
CA ALA A 29 -12.39 1.99 21.95
C ALA A 29 -12.64 3.20 22.86
N ASP A 30 -13.89 3.66 22.95
CA ASP A 30 -14.28 4.81 23.76
C ASP A 30 -13.97 4.59 25.26
N ALA A 31 -14.25 3.40 25.79
CA ALA A 31 -13.92 3.05 27.16
C ALA A 31 -12.40 2.99 27.39
N THR A 32 -11.62 2.45 26.45
CA THR A 32 -10.16 2.33 26.57
C THR A 32 -9.48 3.70 26.52
N ASP A 33 -9.94 4.62 25.67
CA ASP A 33 -9.39 5.98 25.57
C ASP A 33 -9.67 6.82 26.83
N LEU A 34 -10.87 6.67 27.42
CA LEU A 34 -11.18 7.30 28.70
C LEU A 34 -10.34 6.74 29.85
N LEU A 35 -10.08 5.43 29.87
CA LEU A 35 -9.24 4.83 30.90
C LEU A 35 -7.77 5.21 30.74
N ARG A 36 -7.26 5.35 29.51
CA ARG A 36 -5.90 5.86 29.25
C ARG A 36 -5.70 7.29 29.74
N THR A 37 -6.73 8.13 29.63
CA THR A 37 -6.66 9.53 30.07
C THR A 37 -6.85 9.69 31.58
N LEU A 38 -7.68 8.85 32.21
CA LEU A 38 -8.01 8.98 33.63
C LEU A 38 -7.13 8.15 34.56
N CYS A 39 -6.76 6.92 34.18
CA CYS A 39 -5.98 6.00 35.00
C CYS A 39 -5.05 5.12 34.14
N PRO A 40 -3.95 5.70 33.61
CA PRO A 40 -2.96 4.93 32.87
C PRO A 40 -2.40 3.81 33.77
N GLU A 41 -2.42 2.57 33.27
CA GLU A 41 -1.85 1.37 33.92
C GLU A 41 -2.58 0.88 35.20
N GLN A 42 -3.67 1.51 35.65
CA GLN A 42 -4.43 1.14 36.88
C GLN A 42 -5.90 0.75 36.63
N CYS A 43 -6.33 0.76 35.36
CA CYS A 43 -7.65 0.36 34.92
C CYS A 43 -7.59 -0.44 33.61
N VAL A 44 -8.35 -1.54 33.52
CA VAL A 44 -8.40 -2.40 32.31
C VAL A 44 -9.84 -2.78 31.99
N VAL A 45 -10.22 -2.72 30.72
CA VAL A 45 -11.53 -3.22 30.25
C VAL A 45 -11.47 -4.75 30.11
N LEU A 46 -12.31 -5.47 30.84
CA LEU A 46 -12.40 -6.94 30.79
C LEU A 46 -13.24 -7.40 29.60
N SER A 47 -14.45 -6.85 29.49
CA SER A 47 -15.41 -7.25 28.45
C SER A 47 -16.40 -6.12 28.20
N VAL A 48 -16.78 -5.96 26.93
CA VAL A 48 -17.88 -5.09 26.49
C VAL A 48 -18.83 -5.97 25.70
N ALA A 49 -20.12 -5.93 26.01
CA ALA A 49 -21.14 -6.70 25.32
C ALA A 49 -22.30 -5.79 24.94
N ALA A 50 -22.66 -5.81 23.65
CA ALA A 50 -23.81 -5.09 23.09
C ALA A 50 -24.99 -6.06 22.92
N ARG A 51 -26.20 -5.63 23.28
CA ARG A 51 -27.43 -6.38 22.99
C ARG A 51 -28.16 -5.74 21.82
N VAL A 52 -28.41 -6.53 20.79
CA VAL A 52 -29.18 -6.17 19.60
C VAL A 52 -30.44 -7.02 19.60
N ASP A 53 -31.61 -6.39 19.56
CA ASP A 53 -32.90 -7.07 19.41
C ASP A 53 -33.51 -6.73 18.05
N GLU A 54 -34.41 -7.59 17.57
CA GLU A 54 -35.15 -7.40 16.32
C GLU A 54 -36.47 -6.67 16.60
N GLU A 55 -36.67 -5.48 16.01
CA GLU A 55 -37.94 -4.73 16.09
C GLU A 55 -38.68 -4.76 14.75
N ASP A 56 -40.01 -4.93 14.81
CA ASP A 56 -40.88 -4.91 13.62
C ASP A 56 -40.90 -3.50 13.00
N ALA A 57 -40.48 -3.35 11.75
CA ALA A 57 -40.62 -2.11 11.01
C ALA A 57 -42.11 -1.84 10.74
N GLY A 58 -42.73 -1.01 11.57
CA GLY A 58 -44.13 -0.60 11.47
C GLY A 58 -44.43 0.11 10.15
N GLY A 59 -44.85 -0.65 9.14
CA GLY A 59 -45.40 -0.16 7.88
C GLY A 59 -46.85 -0.62 7.70
N GLU A 60 -47.70 0.28 7.21
CA GLU A 60 -49.12 0.04 6.96
C GLU A 60 -49.32 -1.14 6.00
N ARG A 61 -50.02 -2.19 6.46
CA ARG A 61 -50.22 -3.44 5.73
C ARG A 61 -51.13 -3.21 4.53
N THR A 62 -50.57 -3.15 3.33
CA THR A 62 -51.35 -3.22 2.08
C THR A 62 -51.60 -4.70 1.75
N PRO A 63 -52.87 -5.16 1.69
CA PRO A 63 -53.17 -6.56 1.44
C PRO A 63 -52.94 -6.91 -0.03
N GLY A 64 -51.86 -7.64 -0.30
CA GLY A 64 -51.54 -8.25 -1.59
C GLY A 64 -50.95 -9.65 -1.37
N PHE A 65 -51.22 -10.57 -2.29
CA PHE A 65 -50.98 -12.01 -2.17
C PHE A 65 -49.50 -12.46 -2.13
N ASP A 66 -48.55 -11.53 -2.01
CA ASP A 66 -47.11 -11.81 -1.88
C ASP A 66 -46.50 -11.02 -0.71
N THR A 67 -46.65 -11.52 0.53
CA THR A 67 -45.77 -11.07 1.64
C THR A 67 -45.45 -12.23 2.60
N PRO A 68 -44.24 -12.80 2.55
CA PRO A 68 -43.69 -13.53 3.69
C PRO A 68 -43.19 -12.51 4.72
N GLY A 69 -43.77 -12.57 5.94
CA GLY A 69 -43.12 -12.22 7.21
C GLY A 69 -42.79 -10.75 7.47
N ALA A 70 -42.95 -10.33 8.73
CA ALA A 70 -42.58 -9.00 9.20
C ALA A 70 -41.12 -8.65 8.83
N ARG A 71 -40.89 -7.44 8.32
CA ARG A 71 -39.55 -6.89 8.17
C ARG A 71 -39.04 -6.51 9.56
N THR A 72 -38.38 -7.43 10.25
CA THR A 72 -37.66 -7.11 11.47
C THR A 72 -36.36 -6.39 11.12
N VAL A 73 -36.07 -5.29 11.81
CA VAL A 73 -34.83 -4.52 11.69
C VAL A 73 -34.06 -4.69 13.00
N PRO A 74 -32.76 -5.07 12.96
CA PRO A 74 -31.93 -5.17 14.15
C PRO A 74 -31.65 -3.77 14.74
N VAL A 75 -32.00 -3.55 16.01
CA VAL A 75 -31.79 -2.29 16.73
C VAL A 75 -30.96 -2.54 18.00
N LEU A 76 -29.98 -1.66 18.25
CA LEU A 76 -29.12 -1.71 19.44
C LEU A 76 -29.89 -1.27 20.71
N ARG A 77 -30.04 -2.16 21.70
CA ARG A 77 -30.89 -1.96 22.89
C ARG A 77 -30.14 -1.64 24.18
N SER A 78 -28.95 -2.20 24.39
CA SER A 78 -28.13 -1.89 25.58
C SER A 78 -26.65 -2.18 25.34
N VAL A 79 -25.78 -1.46 26.03
CA VAL A 79 -24.33 -1.73 26.05
C VAL A 79 -23.89 -1.96 27.50
N SER A 80 -23.20 -3.06 27.76
CA SER A 80 -22.68 -3.39 29.09
C SER A 80 -21.16 -3.48 29.06
N ALA A 81 -20.50 -2.92 30.07
CA ALA A 81 -19.04 -2.91 30.18
C ALA A 81 -18.58 -3.34 31.58
N ASN A 82 -17.61 -4.26 31.61
CA ASN A 82 -16.95 -4.73 32.83
C ASN A 82 -15.54 -4.16 32.91
N ILE A 83 -15.23 -3.47 34.00
CA ILE A 83 -13.98 -2.72 34.15
C ILE A 83 -13.28 -3.13 35.44
N LEU A 84 -12.00 -3.48 35.31
CA LEU A 84 -11.10 -3.70 36.43
C LEU A 84 -10.48 -2.37 36.86
N VAL A 85 -10.55 -2.07 38.15
CA VAL A 85 -9.93 -0.87 38.73
C VAL A 85 -9.09 -1.28 39.94
N ASP A 86 -7.90 -0.67 40.08
CA ASP A 86 -7.00 -0.93 41.20
C ASP A 86 -7.69 -0.64 42.55
N GLN A 87 -7.52 -1.55 43.50
CA GLN A 87 -7.97 -1.39 44.89
C GLN A 87 -7.32 -0.17 45.59
N ARG A 88 -6.14 0.25 45.13
CA ARG A 88 -5.41 1.39 45.68
C ARG A 88 -6.03 2.76 45.33
N LEU A 89 -7.01 2.81 44.42
CA LEU A 89 -7.67 4.05 44.01
C LEU A 89 -8.77 4.50 44.99
N PRO A 90 -8.88 5.81 45.31
CA PRO A 90 -9.91 6.33 46.19
C PRO A 90 -11.33 5.97 45.75
N SER A 91 -12.24 5.67 46.68
CA SER A 91 -13.65 5.33 46.39
C SER A 91 -14.38 6.40 45.59
N ALA A 92 -14.11 7.69 45.88
CA ALA A 92 -14.66 8.83 45.14
C ALA A 92 -14.17 8.92 43.69
N PHE A 93 -12.97 8.42 43.39
CA PHE A 93 -12.45 8.34 42.03
C PHE A 93 -13.12 7.20 41.26
N ARG A 94 -13.31 6.04 41.92
CA ARG A 94 -13.98 4.87 41.34
C ARG A 94 -15.43 5.13 40.94
N SER A 95 -16.18 5.89 41.75
CA SER A 95 -17.55 6.28 41.40
C SER A 95 -17.60 7.27 40.23
N ARG A 96 -16.64 8.21 40.14
CA ARG A 96 -16.52 9.13 39.00
C ARG A 96 -16.15 8.43 37.70
N VAL A 97 -15.22 7.47 37.73
CA VAL A 97 -14.85 6.67 36.55
C VAL A 97 -16.06 5.88 36.04
N ARG A 98 -16.83 5.25 36.94
CA ARG A 98 -18.07 4.56 36.57
C ARG A 98 -19.09 5.50 35.92
N ALA A 99 -19.28 6.70 36.47
CA ALA A 99 -20.21 7.69 35.94
C ALA A 99 -19.78 8.25 34.58
N LEU A 100 -18.50 8.57 34.40
CA LEU A 100 -17.96 9.12 33.16
C LEU A 100 -18.03 8.10 32.00
N ILE A 101 -17.74 6.83 32.28
CA ILE A 101 -17.83 5.77 31.27
C ILE A 101 -19.29 5.46 30.96
N GLY A 102 -20.18 5.43 31.96
CA GLY A 102 -21.61 5.31 31.73
C GLY A 102 -22.17 6.45 30.85
N GLN A 103 -21.77 7.70 31.11
CA GLN A 103 -22.19 8.85 30.33
C GLN A 103 -21.68 8.77 28.88
N LYS A 104 -20.44 8.37 28.68
CA LYS A 104 -19.82 8.26 27.35
C LYS A 104 -20.40 7.11 26.53
N LEU A 105 -20.67 5.96 27.15
CA LEU A 105 -21.34 4.84 26.49
C LEU A 105 -22.82 5.15 26.19
N SER A 106 -23.49 5.94 27.04
CA SER A 106 -24.87 6.39 26.80
C SER A 106 -25.01 7.46 25.71
N ALA A 107 -23.90 8.07 25.26
CA ALA A 107 -23.92 9.08 24.20
C ALA A 107 -24.35 8.49 22.83
N ALA A 108 -24.31 7.17 22.67
CA ALA A 108 -24.84 6.45 21.52
C ALA A 108 -26.39 6.31 21.53
N GLY A 109 -27.09 6.94 22.48
CA GLY A 109 -28.56 6.96 22.55
C GLY A 109 -29.19 5.70 23.18
N VAL A 110 -28.37 4.84 23.80
CA VAL A 110 -28.75 3.51 24.29
C VAL A 110 -28.37 3.37 25.77
N PRO A 111 -29.19 2.74 26.63
CA PRO A 111 -28.88 2.58 28.05
C PRO A 111 -27.59 1.76 28.26
N ALA A 112 -26.65 2.32 29.03
CA ALA A 112 -25.35 1.71 29.31
C ALA A 112 -25.22 1.23 30.78
N THR A 113 -24.80 -0.02 30.99
CA THR A 113 -24.57 -0.59 32.34
C THR A 113 -23.09 -0.88 32.57
N VAL A 114 -22.48 -0.23 33.55
CA VAL A 114 -21.06 -0.43 33.88
C VAL A 114 -20.92 -1.17 35.22
N GLN A 115 -20.23 -2.31 35.21
CA GLN A 115 -19.82 -3.04 36.41
C GLN A 115 -18.32 -2.84 36.66
N VAL A 116 -17.96 -2.61 37.93
CA VAL A 116 -16.57 -2.36 38.34
C VAL A 116 -16.11 -3.45 39.31
N SER A 117 -15.08 -4.21 38.92
CA SER A 117 -14.43 -5.23 39.75
C SER A 117 -13.06 -4.73 40.24
N GLN A 118 -12.72 -5.05 41.49
CA GLN A 118 -11.54 -4.49 42.17
C GLN A 118 -10.43 -5.53 42.31
N VAL A 119 -9.24 -5.25 41.76
CA VAL A 119 -8.08 -6.17 41.80
C VAL A 119 -6.81 -5.39 42.18
N SER A 120 -5.89 -6.01 42.93
CA SER A 120 -4.62 -5.38 43.29
C SER A 120 -3.58 -5.56 42.18
N PHE A 121 -3.06 -4.47 41.63
CA PHE A 121 -2.00 -4.51 40.62
C PHE A 121 -0.60 -4.53 41.28
N PRO A 122 0.39 -5.24 40.70
CA PRO A 122 1.76 -5.28 41.25
C PRO A 122 2.46 -3.91 41.13
N PRO A 123 3.20 -3.44 42.16
CA PRO A 123 3.90 -2.16 42.13
C PRO A 123 5.10 -2.19 41.18
N ARG A 124 5.31 -1.10 40.41
CA ARG A 124 6.30 -1.06 39.31
C ARG A 124 7.62 -0.35 39.62
N ASN A 125 7.73 0.37 40.74
CA ASN A 125 9.00 0.94 41.19
C ASN A 125 9.43 0.29 42.52
N PRO A 126 10.52 -0.50 42.56
CA PRO A 126 11.23 -0.64 43.82
C PRO A 126 11.70 0.76 44.26
N PRO A 127 11.66 1.11 45.55
CA PRO A 127 12.19 2.38 46.01
C PRO A 127 13.65 2.52 45.56
N PRO A 128 14.11 3.73 45.16
CA PRO A 128 15.49 3.93 44.78
C PRO A 128 16.41 3.46 45.91
N TYR A 129 17.47 2.74 45.54
CA TYR A 129 18.51 2.30 46.47
C TYR A 129 19.08 3.54 47.17
N VAL A 130 18.71 3.72 48.43
CA VAL A 130 19.26 4.75 49.30
C VAL A 130 20.60 4.22 49.77
N ASP A 131 21.70 4.88 49.40
CA ASP A 131 23.01 4.61 49.99
C ASP A 131 22.86 4.61 51.52
N PRO A 132 23.38 3.60 52.23
CA PRO A 132 23.32 3.60 53.69
C PRO A 132 24.09 4.81 54.21
N GLN A 133 23.36 5.79 54.78
CA GLN A 133 23.95 6.87 55.56
C GLN A 133 24.88 6.28 56.63
N PRO A 134 26.07 6.86 56.85
CA PRO A 134 26.92 6.48 57.97
C PRO A 134 26.14 6.59 59.27
N GLN A 135 26.07 5.48 60.00
CA GLN A 135 25.43 5.39 61.31
C GLN A 135 26.06 6.41 62.25
N THR A 136 25.27 7.37 62.72
CA THR A 136 25.57 8.07 63.98
C THR A 136 25.56 7.04 65.11
N PRO A 137 26.57 7.03 66.00
CA PRO A 137 26.68 6.02 67.04
C PRO A 137 25.50 6.11 68.02
N PRO A 138 24.90 4.97 68.42
CA PRO A 138 23.78 4.98 69.35
C PRO A 138 24.22 5.32 70.77
N GLU A 139 23.46 6.23 71.37
CA GLU A 139 23.48 6.54 72.80
C GLU A 139 22.90 5.36 73.60
N LYS A 140 23.51 5.11 74.76
CA LYS A 140 23.28 3.94 75.63
C LYS A 140 22.00 4.02 76.47
N ALA A 141 21.55 2.80 76.81
CA ALA A 141 20.68 2.38 77.94
C ALA A 141 19.18 2.67 77.75
N SER A 142 18.28 1.68 77.92
CA SER A 142 18.19 0.77 79.08
C SER A 142 17.61 -0.63 78.76
N GLU A 143 18.26 -1.65 79.32
CA GLU A 143 17.75 -2.99 79.71
C GLU A 143 16.71 -2.84 80.86
N PRO A 144 15.78 -3.79 81.21
CA PRO A 144 15.89 -5.27 81.27
C PRO A 144 14.63 -6.03 80.76
N GLU A 145 14.54 -7.36 80.63
CA GLU A 145 14.93 -8.48 81.49
C GLU A 145 15.23 -9.77 80.69
N GLN A 146 16.11 -10.56 81.29
CA GLN A 146 16.64 -11.85 80.85
C GLN A 146 15.64 -13.01 81.02
N LYS A 147 15.77 -14.01 80.14
CA LYS A 147 15.87 -15.42 80.57
C LYS A 147 16.58 -16.27 79.49
N PRO A 148 17.79 -16.82 79.76
CA PRO A 148 18.44 -17.79 78.88
C PRO A 148 18.25 -19.21 79.39
N GLU A 149 18.07 -20.18 78.48
CA GLU A 149 18.50 -21.55 78.78
C GLU A 149 19.03 -22.29 77.53
N LEU A 150 20.07 -23.07 77.80
CA LEU A 150 21.12 -23.65 76.96
C LEU A 150 20.69 -24.69 75.91
N ALA A 151 21.34 -24.59 74.74
CA ALA A 151 22.11 -25.63 74.02
C ALA A 151 21.49 -27.00 73.68
N ALA A 152 21.47 -27.32 72.37
CA ALA A 152 21.98 -28.59 71.85
C ALA A 152 22.23 -28.57 70.32
N ALA A 153 23.49 -28.80 69.96
CA ALA A 153 24.01 -29.56 68.82
C ALA A 153 23.35 -29.46 67.42
N ALA A 154 24.11 -28.92 66.46
CA ALA A 154 24.01 -29.30 65.05
C ALA A 154 24.66 -30.68 64.80
N PRO A 155 24.21 -31.41 63.77
CA PRO A 155 25.18 -31.95 62.82
C PRO A 155 24.79 -31.71 61.35
N THR A 156 25.65 -30.94 60.69
CA THR A 156 26.23 -31.18 59.35
C THR A 156 25.46 -32.09 58.37
N SER A 157 24.79 -31.48 57.38
CA SER A 157 24.44 -32.12 56.10
C SER A 157 24.48 -31.17 54.89
N SER A 158 25.19 -30.04 54.95
CA SER A 158 25.14 -29.03 53.87
C SER A 158 26.22 -29.14 52.79
N ARG A 159 27.24 -30.01 52.92
CA ARG A 159 28.39 -30.01 51.99
C ARG A 159 28.15 -30.62 50.60
N ILE A 160 26.96 -31.17 50.34
CA ILE A 160 26.59 -31.69 49.00
C ILE A 160 25.66 -30.71 48.26
N LEU A 161 24.91 -29.87 48.98
CA LEU A 161 24.01 -28.89 48.37
C LEU A 161 24.75 -27.69 47.79
N ASP A 162 25.82 -27.24 48.46
CA ASP A 162 26.57 -26.04 48.04
C ASP A 162 27.33 -26.24 46.71
N LYS A 163 27.67 -27.49 46.33
CA LYS A 163 28.26 -27.80 45.01
C LYS A 163 27.24 -27.89 43.88
N LEU A 164 25.94 -28.01 44.19
CA LEU A 164 24.89 -28.06 43.18
C LEU A 164 24.43 -26.65 42.75
N ILE A 165 24.59 -25.67 43.63
CA ILE A 165 24.18 -24.27 43.37
C ILE A 165 25.18 -23.57 42.43
N ASP A 166 26.47 -23.87 42.51
CA ASP A 166 27.49 -23.30 41.62
C ASP A 166 27.50 -23.85 40.17
N SER A 167 26.75 -24.92 39.90
CA SER A 167 26.64 -25.54 38.56
C SER A 167 25.26 -25.39 37.89
N ALA A 168 24.35 -24.64 38.53
CA ALA A 168 23.00 -24.38 38.06
C ALA A 168 22.89 -23.80 36.62
N PRO A 169 23.75 -22.85 36.16
CA PRO A 169 23.59 -22.31 34.81
C PRO A 169 24.01 -23.30 33.72
N VAL A 170 25.00 -24.17 33.97
CA VAL A 170 25.47 -25.15 32.97
C VAL A 170 24.48 -26.30 32.83
N LEU A 171 23.86 -26.73 33.95
CA LEU A 171 22.83 -27.77 33.93
C LEU A 171 21.54 -27.29 33.23
N ALA A 172 21.16 -26.02 33.44
CA ALA A 172 20.01 -25.43 32.76
C ALA A 172 20.22 -25.33 31.23
N ILE A 173 21.43 -24.95 30.78
CA ILE A 173 21.78 -24.92 29.36
C ILE A 173 21.76 -26.33 28.76
N ALA A 174 22.30 -27.33 29.45
CA ALA A 174 22.29 -28.72 28.98
C ALA A 174 20.86 -29.29 28.86
N ILE A 175 19.98 -28.97 29.81
CA ILE A 175 18.57 -29.39 29.77
C ILE A 175 17.82 -28.70 28.63
N LEU A 176 18.06 -27.40 28.40
CA LEU A 176 17.47 -26.67 27.29
C LEU A 176 17.94 -27.21 25.94
N LEU A 177 19.24 -27.49 25.79
CA LEU A 177 19.79 -28.05 24.56
C LEU A 177 19.23 -29.45 24.28
N GLY A 178 19.12 -30.28 25.33
CA GLY A 178 18.47 -31.58 25.27
C GLY A 178 17.00 -31.48 24.86
N GLY A 179 16.25 -30.55 25.45
CA GLY A 179 14.85 -30.30 25.09
C GLY A 179 14.68 -29.86 23.64
N VAL A 180 15.52 -28.95 23.16
CA VAL A 180 15.51 -28.48 21.76
C VAL A 180 15.83 -29.62 20.79
N LEU A 181 16.83 -30.45 21.10
CA LEU A 181 17.15 -31.63 20.29
C LEU A 181 16.03 -32.67 20.28
N LEU A 182 15.32 -32.83 21.39
CA LEU A 182 14.20 -33.76 21.50
C LEU A 182 12.98 -33.27 20.72
N VAL A 183 12.72 -31.96 20.74
CA VAL A 183 11.65 -31.32 19.93
C VAL A 183 11.99 -31.39 18.43
N LEU A 184 13.23 -31.09 18.04
CA LEU A 184 13.69 -31.20 16.65
C LEU A 184 13.68 -32.66 16.17
N GLY A 185 14.13 -33.60 17.00
CA GLY A 185 14.07 -35.03 16.70
C GLY A 185 12.65 -35.54 16.59
N GLY A 186 11.74 -35.07 17.46
CA GLY A 186 10.31 -35.37 17.40
C GLY A 186 9.66 -34.82 16.14
N LEU A 187 9.93 -33.56 15.78
CA LEU A 187 9.43 -32.95 14.54
C LEU A 187 9.97 -33.67 13.30
N PHE A 188 11.24 -34.08 13.30
CA PHE A 188 11.84 -34.84 12.20
C PHE A 188 11.23 -36.24 12.09
N TYR A 189 11.00 -36.92 13.22
CA TYR A 189 10.33 -38.21 13.27
C TYR A 189 8.87 -38.14 12.79
N PHE A 190 8.13 -37.10 13.19
CA PHE A 190 6.76 -36.86 12.73
C PHE A 190 6.70 -36.45 11.25
N ALA A 191 7.68 -35.71 10.74
CA ALA A 191 7.77 -35.36 9.33
C ALA A 191 8.14 -36.58 8.46
N ALA A 192 9.05 -37.44 8.91
CA ALA A 192 9.46 -38.65 8.20
C ALA A 192 8.41 -39.77 8.24
N ARG A 193 7.49 -39.74 9.22
CA ARG A 193 6.39 -40.71 9.36
C ARG A 193 5.02 -40.19 8.93
N ARG A 194 4.92 -39.03 8.29
CA ARG A 194 3.63 -38.64 7.70
C ARG A 194 3.22 -39.69 6.66
N PRO A 195 2.12 -40.44 6.87
CA PRO A 195 1.52 -41.17 5.78
C PRO A 195 1.04 -40.16 4.73
N PRO A 196 1.12 -40.45 3.42
CA PRO A 196 0.47 -39.62 2.43
C PRO A 196 -1.03 -39.59 2.78
N GLU A 197 -1.59 -38.40 2.98
CA GLU A 197 -3.04 -38.25 3.19
C GLU A 197 -3.79 -38.85 1.99
N PRO A 198 -4.65 -39.86 2.20
CA PRO A 198 -5.58 -40.32 1.20
C PRO A 198 -6.89 -39.56 1.42
N ALA A 199 -7.10 -38.49 0.65
CA ALA A 199 -8.43 -37.91 0.51
C ALA A 199 -8.72 -37.80 -0.99
N TYR A 200 -9.68 -38.64 -1.43
CA TYR A 200 -10.14 -38.92 -2.81
C TYR A 200 -9.53 -40.12 -3.56
N ALA A 201 -9.14 -41.18 -2.86
CA ALA A 201 -9.08 -42.52 -3.44
C ALA A 201 -10.01 -43.40 -2.60
N ASP A 202 -11.25 -43.58 -3.06
CA ASP A 202 -12.18 -44.69 -2.74
C ASP A 202 -13.62 -44.24 -3.01
N LEU A 203 -13.94 -44.10 -4.30
CA LEU A 203 -15.29 -44.41 -4.79
C LEU A 203 -15.22 -45.82 -5.38
N PRO A 204 -16.17 -46.72 -5.07
CA PRO A 204 -16.10 -48.10 -5.51
C PRO A 204 -16.15 -48.17 -7.04
N LEU A 205 -15.11 -48.79 -7.62
CA LEU A 205 -15.05 -49.21 -9.01
C LEU A 205 -16.18 -50.21 -9.27
N LEU A 206 -17.26 -49.73 -9.89
CA LEU A 206 -18.19 -50.58 -10.64
C LEU A 206 -17.50 -50.91 -11.97
N GLU A 207 -16.80 -52.05 -12.00
CA GLU A 207 -16.41 -52.72 -13.23
C GLU A 207 -17.68 -53.11 -14.00
N GLY A 208 -17.84 -52.44 -15.14
CA GLY A 208 -18.96 -52.63 -16.05
C GLY A 208 -18.88 -51.56 -17.13
N ALA A 209 -17.84 -51.63 -17.96
CA ALA A 209 -17.80 -50.85 -19.18
C ALA A 209 -18.89 -51.35 -20.15
N PRO A 210 -19.80 -50.48 -20.62
CA PRO A 210 -20.13 -50.45 -22.01
C PRO A 210 -19.16 -49.48 -22.71
N GLU A 211 -18.67 -49.98 -23.82
CA GLU A 211 -17.88 -49.29 -24.82
C GLU A 211 -18.52 -47.94 -25.21
N SER A 212 -17.65 -46.98 -25.54
CA SER A 212 -17.96 -45.74 -26.27
C SER A 212 -18.97 -44.78 -25.59
N SER A 213 -18.42 -43.90 -24.76
CA SER A 213 -18.88 -42.51 -24.68
C SER A 213 -17.65 -41.62 -24.79
N PRO A 214 -17.74 -40.53 -25.55
CA PRO A 214 -16.59 -39.94 -26.21
C PRO A 214 -15.62 -39.44 -25.16
N GLU A 215 -14.32 -39.54 -25.47
CA GLU A 215 -13.34 -38.60 -24.95
C GLU A 215 -14.00 -37.23 -24.98
N ALA A 216 -14.34 -36.69 -23.80
CA ALA A 216 -14.58 -35.27 -23.69
C ALA A 216 -13.24 -34.66 -24.06
N GLN A 217 -13.09 -34.36 -25.35
CA GLN A 217 -12.15 -33.39 -25.87
C GLN A 217 -12.22 -32.24 -24.89
N ARG A 218 -11.23 -32.17 -23.99
CA ARG A 218 -11.00 -30.98 -23.22
C ARG A 218 -10.68 -29.97 -24.29
N ASP A 219 -11.60 -29.04 -24.54
CA ASP A 219 -11.26 -27.84 -25.28
C ASP A 219 -10.07 -27.23 -24.54
N ASP A 220 -8.87 -27.45 -25.06
CA ASP A 220 -7.58 -27.00 -24.53
C ASP A 220 -7.42 -25.46 -24.61
N ALA A 221 -8.52 -24.74 -24.84
CA ALA A 221 -8.59 -23.31 -24.99
C ALA A 221 -9.12 -22.65 -23.71
N PHE A 222 -8.31 -21.74 -23.15
CA PHE A 222 -8.78 -20.87 -22.07
C PHE A 222 -9.91 -19.96 -22.58
N PRO A 223 -11.12 -19.98 -21.98
CA PRO A 223 -12.26 -19.27 -22.54
C PRO A 223 -12.00 -17.76 -22.68
N ALA A 224 -12.25 -17.20 -23.87
CA ALA A 224 -11.97 -15.78 -24.16
C ALA A 224 -12.70 -14.81 -23.20
N MET A 225 -13.92 -15.15 -22.77
CA MET A 225 -14.66 -14.38 -21.77
C MET A 225 -13.96 -14.35 -20.41
N ARG A 226 -13.31 -15.45 -20.03
CA ARG A 226 -12.54 -15.56 -18.79
C ARG A 226 -11.25 -14.75 -18.88
N ALA A 227 -10.60 -14.74 -20.05
CA ALA A 227 -9.42 -13.91 -20.31
C ALA A 227 -9.75 -12.42 -20.21
N ARG A 228 -10.84 -11.97 -20.85
CA ARG A 228 -11.30 -10.58 -20.75
C ARG A 228 -11.65 -10.17 -19.31
N LYS A 229 -12.23 -11.09 -18.53
CA LYS A 229 -12.53 -10.83 -17.12
C LYS A 229 -11.26 -10.69 -16.29
N LEU A 230 -10.26 -11.54 -16.50
CA LEU A 230 -8.96 -11.47 -15.84
C LEU A 230 -8.21 -10.19 -16.22
N GLU A 231 -8.19 -9.84 -17.50
CA GLU A 231 -7.62 -8.59 -18.00
C GLU A 231 -8.28 -7.38 -17.34
N LYS A 232 -9.62 -7.30 -17.39
CA LYS A 232 -10.37 -6.22 -16.74
C LYS A 232 -10.05 -6.13 -15.25
N GLN A 233 -9.99 -7.25 -14.54
CA GLN A 233 -9.64 -7.27 -13.11
C GLN A 233 -8.24 -6.72 -12.83
N LEU A 234 -7.26 -7.07 -13.66
CA LEU A 234 -5.88 -6.61 -13.51
C LEU A 234 -5.70 -5.14 -13.93
N VAL A 235 -6.53 -4.64 -14.84
CA VAL A 235 -6.58 -3.22 -15.21
C VAL A 235 -7.23 -2.40 -14.08
N ASP A 236 -8.33 -2.89 -13.52
CA ASP A 236 -9.08 -2.22 -12.46
C ASP A 236 -8.29 -2.21 -11.13
N ASP A 237 -7.58 -3.30 -10.80
CA ASP A 237 -6.80 -3.43 -9.57
C ASP A 237 -5.29 -3.42 -9.82
N ARG A 238 -4.74 -2.20 -9.91
CA ARG A 238 -3.31 -1.94 -10.16
C ARG A 238 -2.40 -2.53 -9.08
N ALA A 239 -2.83 -2.49 -7.81
CA ALA A 239 -2.03 -3.00 -6.70
C ALA A 239 -1.94 -4.52 -6.73
N LEU A 240 -3.04 -5.22 -7.09
CA LEU A 240 -3.03 -6.67 -7.30
C LEU A 240 -2.14 -7.06 -8.48
N ARG A 241 -2.26 -6.36 -9.61
CA ARG A 241 -1.42 -6.56 -10.80
C ARG A 241 0.06 -6.46 -10.45
N ASN A 242 0.46 -5.36 -9.83
CA ASN A 242 1.86 -5.08 -9.52
C ASN A 242 2.42 -6.09 -8.51
N ALA A 243 1.63 -6.52 -7.52
CA ALA A 243 2.03 -7.56 -6.57
C ALA A 243 2.30 -8.90 -7.25
N VAL A 244 1.37 -9.37 -8.09
CA VAL A 244 1.50 -10.67 -8.80
C VAL A 244 2.73 -10.67 -9.72
N VAL A 245 2.94 -9.58 -10.46
CA VAL A 245 4.07 -9.48 -11.38
C VAL A 245 5.39 -9.29 -10.63
N ARG A 246 5.43 -8.47 -9.57
CA ARG A 246 6.62 -8.25 -8.75
C ARG A 246 7.04 -9.53 -8.03
N GLU A 247 6.11 -10.31 -7.51
CA GLU A 247 6.40 -11.61 -6.87
C GLU A 247 7.02 -12.58 -7.87
N ALA A 248 6.46 -12.69 -9.08
CA ALA A 248 6.99 -13.55 -10.13
C ALA A 248 8.40 -13.13 -10.59
N LEU A 249 8.62 -11.82 -10.76
CA LEU A 249 9.94 -11.27 -11.08
C LEU A 249 10.95 -11.47 -9.95
N GLY A 250 10.53 -11.33 -8.69
CA GLY A 250 11.35 -11.58 -7.51
C GLY A 250 11.78 -13.05 -7.37
N LYS A 251 10.95 -13.98 -7.86
CA LYS A 251 11.26 -15.43 -7.95
C LYS A 251 12.12 -15.80 -9.17
N GLY A 252 12.46 -14.85 -10.04
CA GLY A 252 13.26 -15.10 -11.24
C GLY A 252 12.49 -15.73 -12.41
N GLU A 253 11.15 -15.71 -12.37
CA GLU A 253 10.30 -16.37 -13.37
C GLU A 253 10.06 -15.50 -14.62
N HIS A 254 11.14 -14.96 -15.19
CA HIS A 254 11.08 -13.98 -16.28
C HIS A 254 10.36 -14.52 -17.53
N ALA A 255 10.57 -15.79 -17.87
CA ALA A 255 9.93 -16.43 -19.01
C ALA A 255 8.41 -16.60 -18.85
N LEU A 256 7.91 -16.71 -17.61
CA LEU A 256 6.48 -16.80 -17.34
C LEU A 256 5.83 -15.41 -17.46
N VAL A 257 6.45 -14.39 -16.86
CA VAL A 257 5.99 -13.00 -16.95
C VAL A 257 6.02 -12.51 -18.40
N ALA A 258 7.04 -12.87 -19.19
CA ALA A 258 7.12 -12.52 -20.60
C ALA A 258 5.94 -13.08 -21.40
N ARG A 259 5.50 -14.31 -21.09
CA ARG A 259 4.32 -14.92 -21.71
C ARG A 259 3.04 -14.20 -21.31
N TRP A 260 2.88 -13.81 -20.04
CA TRP A 260 1.74 -12.98 -19.63
C TRP A 260 1.67 -11.65 -20.38
N VAL A 261 2.81 -10.98 -20.54
CA VAL A 261 2.91 -9.70 -21.25
C VAL A 261 2.56 -9.82 -22.72
N ARG A 262 2.89 -10.95 -23.37
CA ARG A 262 2.47 -11.16 -24.77
C ARG A 262 0.99 -11.49 -24.92
N GLU A 263 0.42 -12.21 -23.95
CA GLU A 263 -0.98 -12.66 -24.01
C GLU A 263 -1.97 -11.54 -23.65
N LEU A 264 -1.63 -10.72 -22.65
CA LEU A 264 -2.51 -9.65 -22.14
C LEU A 264 -2.03 -8.24 -22.51
N GLY A 265 -0.74 -8.05 -22.81
CA GLY A 265 -0.16 -6.78 -23.21
C GLY A 265 0.80 -6.17 -22.18
N GLU A 266 1.42 -5.06 -22.59
CA GLU A 266 2.45 -4.36 -21.81
C GLU A 266 1.92 -3.66 -20.56
N PHE A 267 0.60 -3.49 -20.42
CA PHE A 267 -0.02 -2.84 -19.27
C PHE A 267 0.37 -3.52 -17.94
N LEU A 268 0.73 -4.81 -17.96
CA LEU A 268 1.25 -5.54 -16.81
C LEU A 268 2.57 -4.96 -16.25
N LEU A 269 3.29 -4.15 -17.03
CA LEU A 269 4.60 -3.60 -16.67
C LEU A 269 4.60 -2.07 -16.49
N GLU A 270 3.52 -1.37 -16.82
CA GLU A 270 3.47 0.10 -16.86
C GLU A 270 4.03 0.77 -15.59
N ASP A 271 3.60 0.29 -14.42
CA ASP A 271 4.01 0.85 -13.12
C ASP A 271 5.36 0.31 -12.61
N LEU A 272 5.83 -0.80 -13.18
CA LEU A 272 7.06 -1.48 -12.71
C LEU A 272 8.31 -0.96 -13.43
N ARG A 273 8.16 -0.36 -14.61
CA ARG A 273 9.28 0.19 -15.41
C ARG A 273 10.11 1.26 -14.67
N GLY A 274 9.51 1.96 -13.70
CA GLY A 274 10.19 2.96 -12.86
C GLY A 274 10.87 2.39 -11.60
N ASP A 275 10.67 1.10 -11.28
CA ASP A 275 11.20 0.50 -10.06
C ASP A 275 12.66 0.07 -10.25
N GLY A 276 13.59 0.87 -9.70
CA GLY A 276 15.02 0.60 -9.79
C GLY A 276 15.45 -0.74 -9.16
N ALA A 277 14.67 -1.31 -8.24
CA ALA A 277 14.95 -2.63 -7.67
C ALA A 277 14.67 -3.77 -8.66
N LEU A 278 13.72 -3.56 -9.58
CA LEU A 278 13.35 -4.52 -10.62
C LEU A 278 14.12 -4.32 -11.92
N ALA A 279 14.93 -3.27 -12.06
CA ALA A 279 15.75 -3.00 -13.24
C ALA A 279 16.50 -4.23 -13.81
N PRO A 280 17.22 -5.05 -13.01
CA PRO A 280 17.87 -6.26 -13.54
C PRO A 280 16.87 -7.31 -14.03
N ALA A 281 15.77 -7.51 -13.30
CA ALA A 281 14.72 -8.46 -13.66
C ALA A 281 13.96 -8.03 -14.93
N LEU A 282 13.71 -6.73 -15.10
CA LEU A 282 13.08 -6.16 -16.29
C LEU A 282 14.00 -6.24 -17.52
N LYS A 283 15.32 -6.08 -17.33
CA LYS A 283 16.29 -6.30 -18.41
C LYS A 283 16.31 -7.77 -18.87
N ALA A 284 16.27 -8.71 -17.94
CA ALA A 284 16.13 -10.14 -18.25
C ALA A 284 14.80 -10.45 -18.96
N LEU A 285 13.70 -9.86 -18.47
CA LEU A 285 12.37 -9.97 -19.05
C LEU A 285 12.32 -9.47 -20.51
N ALA A 286 12.95 -8.35 -20.83
CA ALA A 286 12.96 -7.80 -22.19
C ALA A 286 13.54 -8.81 -23.21
N SER A 287 14.58 -9.55 -22.83
CA SER A 287 15.16 -10.60 -23.67
C SER A 287 14.22 -11.79 -23.84
N GLU A 288 13.45 -12.10 -22.80
CA GLU A 288 12.46 -13.16 -22.83
C GLU A 288 11.24 -12.78 -23.64
N VAL A 289 10.77 -11.52 -23.64
CA VAL A 289 9.57 -11.01 -24.35
C VAL A 289 9.73 -11.04 -25.87
N ALA A 290 10.95 -10.90 -26.40
CA ALA A 290 11.22 -10.94 -27.84
C ALA A 290 11.05 -12.32 -28.51
N LYS A 291 11.00 -13.42 -27.73
CA LYS A 291 10.78 -14.77 -28.26
C LYS A 291 9.37 -14.95 -28.87
N PRO A 292 9.17 -15.89 -29.81
CA PRO A 292 7.84 -16.15 -30.38
C PRO A 292 6.86 -16.69 -29.34
N LEU A 293 5.57 -16.43 -29.57
CA LEU A 293 4.48 -16.94 -28.75
C LEU A 293 4.15 -18.38 -29.15
N ASP A 294 4.13 -19.30 -28.18
CA ASP A 294 3.66 -20.65 -28.40
C ASP A 294 2.16 -20.74 -28.06
N PRO A 295 1.28 -20.91 -29.07
CA PRO A 295 -0.17 -20.94 -28.85
C PRO A 295 -0.61 -22.14 -28.00
N ALA A 296 0.17 -23.22 -27.95
CA ALA A 296 -0.14 -24.40 -27.14
C ALA A 296 -0.03 -24.11 -25.63
N LEU A 297 0.77 -23.11 -25.25
CA LEU A 297 0.99 -22.73 -23.84
C LEU A 297 0.06 -21.61 -23.38
N ARG A 298 -0.80 -21.08 -24.26
CA ARG A 298 -1.69 -19.97 -23.93
C ARG A 298 -2.61 -20.27 -22.75
N ALA A 299 -3.27 -21.43 -22.79
CA ALA A 299 -4.25 -21.77 -21.77
C ALA A 299 -3.62 -21.99 -20.39
N THR A 300 -2.49 -22.69 -20.34
CA THR A 300 -1.73 -22.92 -19.11
C THR A 300 -1.15 -21.63 -18.55
N THR A 301 -0.70 -20.72 -19.42
CA THR A 301 -0.16 -19.40 -19.06
C THR A 301 -1.23 -18.52 -18.40
N LEU A 302 -2.41 -18.42 -19.00
CA LEU A 302 -3.53 -17.62 -18.45
C LEU A 302 -4.11 -18.25 -17.18
N GLN A 303 -4.20 -19.58 -17.11
CA GLN A 303 -4.63 -20.28 -15.90
C GLN A 303 -3.65 -20.09 -14.73
N ALA A 304 -2.34 -20.07 -15.00
CA ALA A 304 -1.33 -19.77 -13.99
C ALA A 304 -1.44 -18.33 -13.47
N LEU A 305 -1.69 -17.35 -14.36
CA LEU A 305 -1.91 -15.97 -13.97
C LEU A 305 -3.17 -15.83 -13.11
N GLU A 306 -4.29 -16.42 -13.54
CA GLU A 306 -5.54 -16.40 -12.80
C GLU A 306 -5.37 -17.03 -11.39
N GLY A 307 -4.72 -18.19 -11.30
CA GLY A 307 -4.43 -18.85 -10.03
C GLY A 307 -3.62 -17.96 -9.08
N ARG A 308 -2.62 -17.24 -9.59
CA ARG A 308 -1.82 -16.30 -8.79
C ARG A 308 -2.58 -15.05 -8.39
N THR A 309 -3.41 -14.50 -9.27
CA THR A 309 -4.28 -13.38 -8.91
C THR A 309 -5.26 -13.77 -7.80
N LEU A 310 -5.84 -14.96 -7.85
CA LEU A 310 -6.70 -15.48 -6.80
C LEU A 310 -5.94 -15.73 -5.50
N ALA A 311 -4.77 -16.38 -5.56
CA ALA A 311 -3.94 -16.62 -4.38
C ALA A 311 -3.51 -15.31 -3.70
N THR A 312 -3.07 -14.33 -4.49
CA THR A 312 -2.67 -13.01 -3.98
C THR A 312 -3.86 -12.29 -3.35
N ARG A 313 -5.04 -12.35 -3.98
CA ARG A 313 -6.26 -11.76 -3.43
C ARG A 313 -6.69 -12.42 -2.12
N LEU A 314 -6.63 -13.75 -2.03
CA LEU A 314 -6.95 -14.49 -0.81
C LEU A 314 -5.95 -14.18 0.31
N SER A 315 -4.66 -14.03 -0.02
CA SER A 315 -3.65 -13.61 0.96
C SER A 315 -3.85 -12.17 1.45
N ARG A 316 -4.37 -11.28 0.60
CA ARG A 316 -4.63 -9.87 0.92
C ARG A 316 -6.00 -9.61 1.56
N ALA A 317 -6.94 -10.55 1.46
CA ALA A 317 -8.29 -10.39 1.99
C ALA A 317 -8.33 -10.27 3.54
N GLY A 318 -7.22 -10.57 4.24
CA GLY A 318 -7.10 -10.44 5.69
C GLY A 318 -6.34 -9.21 6.20
N GLU A 319 -5.54 -8.53 5.37
CA GLU A 319 -4.71 -7.38 5.78
C GLU A 319 -4.70 -6.33 4.66
N ALA A 320 -5.50 -5.27 4.82
CA ALA A 320 -5.41 -4.12 3.94
C ALA A 320 -4.11 -3.35 4.26
N ASP A 321 -3.07 -3.54 3.45
CA ASP A 321 -1.86 -2.74 3.53
C ASP A 321 -2.21 -1.27 3.23
N ALA A 322 -2.19 -0.43 4.27
CA ALA A 322 -2.50 0.98 4.19
C ALA A 322 -1.63 1.71 3.17
N PHE A 323 -0.43 1.20 2.86
CA PHE A 323 0.53 1.82 1.95
C PHE A 323 0.58 1.18 0.56
N ALA A 324 -0.30 0.22 0.23
CA ALA A 324 -0.36 -0.41 -1.09
C ALA A 324 -0.55 0.59 -2.25
N PHE A 325 -1.18 1.74 -2.00
CA PHE A 325 -1.36 2.81 -2.99
C PHE A 325 -0.03 3.46 -3.45
N LEU A 326 1.07 3.23 -2.72
CA LEU A 326 2.39 3.69 -3.12
C LEU A 326 3.02 2.83 -4.22
N GLU A 327 2.45 1.66 -4.52
CA GLU A 327 2.88 0.86 -5.66
C GLU A 327 2.61 1.62 -6.98
N GLY A 328 3.67 2.10 -7.63
CA GLY A 328 3.59 2.87 -8.89
C GLY A 328 3.76 4.39 -8.73
N VAL A 329 3.89 4.89 -7.50
CA VAL A 329 4.21 6.31 -7.25
C VAL A 329 5.68 6.56 -7.60
N ARG A 330 5.96 7.61 -8.38
CA ARG A 330 7.34 7.99 -8.72
C ARG A 330 8.09 8.51 -7.49
N PRO A 331 9.41 8.26 -7.38
CA PRO A 331 10.22 8.75 -6.26
C PRO A 331 10.13 10.26 -6.04
N GLU A 332 10.10 11.08 -7.11
CA GLU A 332 10.05 12.54 -6.96
C GLU A 332 8.72 13.00 -6.35
N ALA A 333 7.61 12.43 -6.80
CA ALA A 333 6.27 12.74 -6.29
C ALA A 333 6.11 12.30 -4.83
N PHE A 334 6.62 11.11 -4.49
CA PHE A 334 6.66 10.64 -3.11
C PHE A 334 7.48 11.56 -2.21
N LEU A 335 8.69 11.95 -2.63
CA LEU A 335 9.56 12.85 -1.86
C LEU A 335 8.91 14.22 -1.61
N ALA A 336 8.27 14.79 -2.64
CA ALA A 336 7.56 16.06 -2.53
C ALA A 336 6.40 15.97 -1.52
N ALA A 337 5.61 14.89 -1.57
CA ALA A 337 4.51 14.67 -0.63
C ALA A 337 5.02 14.40 0.79
N TRP A 338 6.05 13.55 0.92
CA TRP A 338 6.64 13.13 2.17
C TRP A 338 7.22 14.29 2.98
N ARG A 339 7.93 15.24 2.34
CA ARG A 339 8.46 16.44 3.02
C ARG A 339 7.37 17.31 3.66
N GLY A 340 6.15 17.27 3.12
CA GLY A 340 5.01 18.02 3.64
C GLY A 340 4.30 17.32 4.81
N LEU A 341 4.54 16.04 5.05
CA LEU A 341 3.84 15.29 6.10
C LEU A 341 4.20 15.78 7.51
N SER A 342 3.29 15.54 8.45
CA SER A 342 3.57 15.67 9.88
C SER A 342 4.78 14.81 10.29
N PRO A 343 5.62 15.22 11.26
CA PRO A 343 6.85 14.50 11.61
C PRO A 343 6.63 13.02 11.98
N GLY A 344 5.50 12.73 12.60
CA GLY A 344 5.11 11.36 12.92
C GLY A 344 4.66 10.55 11.70
N ALA A 345 3.90 11.15 10.78
CA ALA A 345 3.53 10.50 9.52
C ALA A 345 4.74 10.31 8.60
N GLN A 346 5.75 11.20 8.64
CA GLN A 346 7.00 11.03 7.90
C GLN A 346 7.74 9.76 8.31
N GLU A 347 7.84 9.50 9.61
CA GLU A 347 8.53 8.34 10.16
C GLU A 347 7.81 7.03 9.77
N VAL A 348 6.49 7.01 9.93
CA VAL A 348 5.64 5.87 9.57
C VAL A 348 5.65 5.61 8.07
N ALA A 349 5.50 6.66 7.26
CA ALA A 349 5.56 6.56 5.80
C ALA A 349 6.94 6.05 5.35
N LEU A 350 8.04 6.51 5.96
CA LEU A 350 9.38 6.02 5.64
C LEU A 350 9.52 4.53 6.01
N ARG A 351 8.97 4.10 7.14
CA ARG A 351 9.05 2.72 7.62
C ARG A 351 8.24 1.74 6.76
N LEU A 352 7.05 2.16 6.33
CA LEU A 352 6.09 1.32 5.61
C LEU A 352 6.14 1.49 4.08
N ALA A 353 6.83 2.51 3.56
CA ALA A 353 6.97 2.72 2.12
C ALA A 353 7.75 1.56 1.43
N PRO A 354 7.43 1.28 0.15
CA PRO A 354 8.23 0.39 -0.69
C PRO A 354 9.73 0.71 -0.64
N ALA A 355 10.58 -0.33 -0.74
CA ALA A 355 12.02 -0.20 -0.54
C ALA A 355 12.68 0.86 -1.44
N HIS A 356 12.23 1.01 -2.69
CA HIS A 356 12.76 1.99 -3.63
C HIS A 356 12.42 3.44 -3.22
N LEU A 357 11.19 3.71 -2.75
CA LEU A 357 10.77 5.03 -2.25
C LEU A 357 11.45 5.37 -0.93
N ARG A 358 11.55 4.39 -0.04
CA ARG A 358 12.27 4.51 1.23
C ARG A 358 13.75 4.83 1.01
N ALA A 359 14.41 4.16 0.07
CA ALA A 359 15.81 4.43 -0.27
C ALA A 359 15.98 5.84 -0.86
N ALA A 360 15.05 6.31 -1.70
CA ALA A 360 15.07 7.67 -2.22
C ALA A 360 14.96 8.72 -1.10
N ALA A 361 14.02 8.54 -0.16
CA ALA A 361 13.86 9.45 0.99
C ALA A 361 15.04 9.41 1.96
N LEU A 362 15.62 8.24 2.21
CA LEU A 362 16.82 8.14 3.06
C LEU A 362 18.05 8.81 2.43
N ARG A 363 18.18 8.86 1.10
CA ARG A 363 19.31 9.54 0.44
C ARG A 363 19.30 11.05 0.64
N GLU A 364 18.13 11.65 0.79
CA GLU A 364 17.94 13.08 1.05
C GLU A 364 18.27 13.48 2.49
N LEU A 365 18.35 12.50 3.41
CA LEU A 365 18.55 12.75 4.83
C LEU A 365 20.04 12.76 5.22
N PRO A 366 20.46 13.70 6.10
CA PRO A 366 21.78 13.69 6.72
C PRO A 366 22.09 12.36 7.42
N ALA A 367 23.37 11.98 7.47
CA ALA A 367 23.79 10.72 8.08
C ALA A 367 23.38 10.61 9.56
N ALA A 368 23.46 11.70 10.32
CA ALA A 368 23.02 11.74 11.73
C ALA A 368 21.52 11.45 11.88
N GLN A 369 20.69 12.03 11.01
CA GLN A 369 19.23 11.85 11.05
C GLN A 369 18.83 10.43 10.64
N ARG A 370 19.53 9.82 9.68
CA ARG A 370 19.35 8.40 9.34
C ARG A 370 19.65 7.46 10.50
N GLN A 371 20.72 7.74 11.27
CA GLN A 371 21.07 6.96 12.45
C GLN A 371 20.02 7.08 13.55
N GLU A 372 19.50 8.27 13.79
CA GLU A 372 18.42 8.50 14.76
C GLU A 372 17.13 7.77 14.40
N ILE A 373 16.75 7.77 13.12
CA ILE A 373 15.60 7.01 12.61
C ILE A 373 15.81 5.51 12.83
N ALA A 374 17.00 4.98 12.49
CA ALA A 374 17.31 3.57 12.69
C ALA A 374 17.23 3.15 14.17
N LEU A 375 17.74 3.99 15.08
CA LEU A 375 17.63 3.76 16.53
C LEU A 375 16.18 3.83 17.01
N THR A 376 15.37 4.72 16.44
CA THR A 376 13.94 4.85 16.76
C THR A 376 13.17 3.60 16.33
N TRP A 377 13.47 3.06 15.15
CA TRP A 377 12.87 1.81 14.64
C TRP A 377 13.26 0.61 15.51
N ALA A 378 14.51 0.54 15.95
CA ALA A 378 14.96 -0.53 16.86
C ALA A 378 14.27 -0.46 18.23
N ARG A 379 13.99 0.74 18.75
CA ARG A 379 13.32 0.94 20.05
C ARG A 379 11.81 0.71 20.01
N LYS A 380 11.18 0.98 18.87
CA LYS A 380 9.73 0.83 18.65
C LYS A 380 9.51 0.11 17.32
N PRO A 381 9.56 -1.23 17.28
CA PRO A 381 9.45 -1.97 16.02
C PRO A 381 8.04 -1.93 15.43
N GLU A 382 7.02 -1.88 16.27
CA GLU A 382 5.62 -1.92 15.85
C GLU A 382 5.05 -0.52 15.60
N VAL A 383 4.22 -0.42 14.56
CA VAL A 383 3.36 0.73 14.27
C VAL A 383 1.92 0.26 14.42
N SER A 384 1.09 0.99 15.16
CA SER A 384 -0.32 0.63 15.28
C SER A 384 -1.05 0.81 13.94
N ALA A 385 -1.97 -0.10 13.62
CA ALA A 385 -2.71 -0.07 12.35
C ALA A 385 -3.47 1.25 12.13
N GLY A 386 -4.09 1.80 13.19
CA GLY A 386 -4.77 3.10 13.12
C GLY A 386 -3.83 4.27 12.82
N TYR A 387 -2.58 4.22 13.31
CA TYR A 387 -1.59 5.26 13.04
C TYR A 387 -0.99 5.12 11.63
N ALA A 388 -0.79 3.87 11.17
CA ALA A 388 -0.42 3.58 9.79
C ALA A 388 -1.48 4.07 8.79
N LEU A 389 -2.76 3.84 9.07
CA LEU A 389 -3.87 4.33 8.24
C LEU A 389 -3.93 5.86 8.21
N ALA A 390 -3.83 6.52 9.36
CA ALA A 390 -3.84 7.99 9.41
C ALA A 390 -2.67 8.61 8.63
N ALA A 391 -1.47 8.03 8.75
CA ALA A 391 -0.31 8.47 7.98
C ALA A 391 -0.46 8.19 6.47
N ALA A 392 -1.07 7.06 6.11
CA ALA A 392 -1.38 6.71 4.73
C ALA A 392 -2.41 7.69 4.12
N ASP A 393 -3.45 8.07 4.85
CA ASP A 393 -4.47 9.02 4.38
C ASP A 393 -3.88 10.43 4.20
N GLU A 394 -3.03 10.89 5.13
CA GLU A 394 -2.32 12.17 4.99
C GLU A 394 -1.43 12.17 3.73
N LEU A 395 -0.72 11.07 3.47
CA LEU A 395 0.13 10.92 2.30
C LEU A 395 -0.67 10.80 0.99
N ARG A 396 -1.81 10.10 0.99
CA ARG A 396 -2.73 10.05 -0.16
C ARG A 396 -3.26 11.43 -0.51
N ALA A 397 -3.72 12.18 0.48
CA ALA A 397 -4.23 13.54 0.28
C ALA A 397 -3.15 14.42 -0.37
N ARG A 398 -1.91 14.39 0.14
CA ARG A 398 -0.81 15.18 -0.43
C ARG A 398 -0.39 14.74 -1.83
N ILE A 399 -0.36 13.44 -2.10
CA ILE A 399 -0.07 12.94 -3.45
C ILE A 399 -1.19 13.37 -4.41
N ALA A 400 -2.45 13.29 -3.98
CA ALA A 400 -3.58 13.78 -4.76
C ALA A 400 -3.47 15.29 -5.04
N ASP A 401 -3.10 16.10 -4.05
CA ASP A 401 -2.91 17.55 -4.20
C ASP A 401 -1.78 17.91 -5.17
N LEU A 402 -0.69 17.12 -5.21
CA LEU A 402 0.38 17.28 -6.20
C LEU A 402 -0.10 16.99 -7.64
N HIS A 403 -1.06 16.08 -7.79
CA HIS A 403 -1.66 15.73 -9.08
C HIS A 403 -2.86 16.62 -9.46
N ALA A 404 -3.54 17.22 -8.48
CA ALA A 404 -4.68 18.13 -8.62
C ALA A 404 -4.26 19.61 -8.78
N GLY A 405 -2.96 19.89 -8.76
CA GLY A 405 -2.40 21.24 -8.90
C GLY A 405 -2.14 21.69 -10.36
N PRO A 406 -1.27 22.72 -10.55
CA PRO A 406 -0.93 23.33 -11.84
C PRO A 406 -0.63 22.33 -12.97
N SER A 407 -0.13 21.14 -12.64
CA SER A 407 0.18 20.07 -13.59
C SER A 407 -1.03 19.46 -14.32
N ALA A 408 -2.24 19.51 -13.76
CA ALA A 408 -3.47 19.09 -14.45
C ALA A 408 -3.95 20.17 -15.43
N ALA A 409 -3.89 21.44 -15.02
CA ALA A 409 -4.17 22.58 -15.87
C ALA A 409 -3.14 22.70 -17.01
N ASP A 410 -1.85 22.49 -16.72
CA ASP A 410 -0.77 22.48 -17.72
C ASP A 410 -0.94 21.33 -18.72
N ARG A 411 -1.40 20.16 -18.27
CA ARG A 411 -1.73 19.03 -19.17
C ARG A 411 -2.94 19.34 -20.04
N ALA A 412 -4.02 19.85 -19.45
CA ALA A 412 -5.21 20.27 -20.21
C ALA A 412 -4.89 21.40 -21.20
N LEU A 413 -4.01 22.33 -20.83
CA LEU A 413 -3.53 23.41 -21.68
C LEU A 413 -2.64 22.87 -22.80
N ALA A 414 -1.75 21.90 -22.51
CA ALA A 414 -0.95 21.23 -23.54
C ALA A 414 -1.83 20.46 -24.53
N ASP A 415 -2.81 19.69 -24.05
CA ASP A 415 -3.77 18.97 -24.89
C ASP A 415 -4.60 19.93 -25.76
N MET A 416 -5.00 21.07 -25.19
CA MET A 416 -5.68 22.14 -25.92
C MET A 416 -4.77 22.73 -27.00
N LEU A 417 -3.53 23.09 -26.66
CA LEU A 417 -2.55 23.58 -27.63
C LEU A 417 -2.33 22.57 -28.75
N ASP A 418 -2.22 21.28 -28.44
CA ASP A 418 -2.05 20.22 -29.44
C ASP A 418 -3.22 20.14 -30.43
N SER A 419 -4.43 20.46 -29.99
CA SER A 419 -5.62 20.47 -30.86
C SER A 419 -5.70 21.66 -31.83
N LEU A 420 -4.91 22.72 -31.56
CA LEU A 420 -4.93 23.99 -32.28
C LEU A 420 -3.87 24.05 -33.40
N SER A 421 -4.16 24.83 -34.43
CA SER A 421 -3.20 25.21 -35.46
C SER A 421 -2.09 26.10 -34.89
N ARG A 422 -0.97 26.22 -35.60
CA ARG A 422 0.17 27.03 -35.17
C ARG A 422 -0.21 28.49 -34.87
N GLU A 423 -1.00 29.11 -35.74
CA GLU A 423 -1.43 30.50 -35.58
C GLU A 423 -2.31 30.67 -34.33
N GLU A 424 -3.21 29.71 -34.08
CA GLU A 424 -4.09 29.69 -32.91
C GLU A 424 -3.33 29.44 -31.61
N GLN A 425 -2.30 28.57 -31.62
CA GLN A 425 -1.41 28.36 -30.48
C GLN A 425 -0.71 29.66 -30.07
N ASP A 426 -0.11 30.35 -31.04
CA ASP A 426 0.60 31.60 -30.79
C ASP A 426 -0.35 32.70 -30.30
N ALA A 427 -1.55 32.80 -30.90
CA ALA A 427 -2.59 33.73 -30.47
C ALA A 427 -3.11 33.45 -29.06
N LEU A 428 -3.33 32.18 -28.69
CA LEU A 428 -3.76 31.77 -27.35
C LEU A 428 -2.70 32.12 -26.30
N LEU A 429 -1.43 31.82 -26.58
CA LEU A 429 -0.33 32.13 -25.66
C LEU A 429 -0.10 33.64 -25.52
N GLU A 430 -0.32 34.42 -26.57
CA GLU A 430 -0.30 35.89 -26.49
C GLU A 430 -1.43 36.43 -25.62
N LYS A 431 -2.65 35.88 -25.76
CA LYS A 431 -3.79 36.25 -24.89
C LYS A 431 -3.52 35.91 -23.42
N LEU A 432 -3.08 34.69 -23.13
CA LEU A 432 -2.72 34.25 -21.77
C LEU A 432 -1.62 35.15 -21.17
N ARG A 433 -0.68 35.62 -21.99
CA ARG A 433 0.35 36.55 -21.55
C ARG A 433 -0.22 37.92 -21.17
N ARG A 434 -1.13 38.47 -21.99
CA ARG A 434 -1.78 39.76 -21.74
C ARG A 434 -2.65 39.73 -20.50
N GLU A 435 -3.26 38.58 -20.21
CA GLU A 435 -4.10 38.36 -19.03
C GLU A 435 -3.31 38.11 -17.74
N GLY A 436 -1.97 38.01 -17.83
CA GLY A 436 -1.08 38.02 -16.67
C GLY A 436 -0.76 36.66 -16.05
N ASP A 437 -1.19 35.55 -16.66
CA ASP A 437 -0.96 34.22 -16.11
C ASP A 437 0.45 33.70 -16.46
N SER A 438 1.44 34.30 -15.80
CA SER A 438 2.88 34.13 -16.05
C SER A 438 3.45 32.80 -15.56
N ARG A 439 2.67 31.98 -14.83
CA ARG A 439 3.17 30.77 -14.16
C ARG A 439 3.22 29.54 -15.07
N ALA A 440 2.33 29.40 -16.06
CA ALA A 440 2.24 28.22 -16.94
C ALA A 440 2.98 28.38 -18.30
N LEU A 441 3.18 29.62 -18.74
CA LEU A 441 3.73 29.97 -20.06
C LEU A 441 5.24 29.73 -20.30
N PRO A 442 6.15 29.81 -19.31
CA PRO A 442 7.57 29.85 -19.58
C PRO A 442 8.12 28.55 -20.21
N GLY A 443 7.53 27.39 -19.92
CA GLY A 443 7.99 26.08 -20.43
C GLY A 443 7.28 25.58 -21.70
N LEU A 444 6.23 26.25 -22.19
CA LEU A 444 5.40 25.73 -23.29
C LEU A 444 6.03 25.99 -24.67
N MET A 445 6.83 25.04 -25.17
CA MET A 445 7.33 25.03 -26.56
C MET A 445 6.18 24.83 -27.54
N THR A 446 6.11 25.67 -28.58
CA THR A 446 5.14 25.55 -29.69
C THR A 446 5.85 25.23 -31.00
N GLU A 447 5.09 24.96 -32.07
CA GLU A 447 5.69 24.79 -33.40
C GLU A 447 6.43 26.03 -33.91
N SER A 448 6.00 27.22 -33.51
CA SER A 448 6.77 28.44 -33.80
C SER A 448 8.13 28.47 -33.10
N SER A 449 8.26 27.76 -31.97
CA SER A 449 9.55 27.55 -31.32
C SER A 449 10.47 26.67 -32.16
N LEU A 450 9.93 25.69 -32.89
CA LEU A 450 10.72 24.87 -33.83
C LEU A 450 11.20 25.70 -35.03
N ALA A 451 10.41 26.66 -35.52
CA ALA A 451 10.79 27.50 -36.66
C ALA A 451 11.99 28.43 -36.38
N SER A 452 12.31 28.69 -35.11
CA SER A 452 13.25 29.73 -34.70
C SER A 452 14.30 29.25 -33.71
N ALA A 453 14.20 28.00 -33.23
CA ALA A 453 15.21 27.38 -32.41
C ALA A 453 16.56 27.27 -33.14
N PRO A 454 17.69 27.37 -32.41
CA PRO A 454 19.02 27.14 -32.94
C PRO A 454 19.16 25.76 -33.59
N LEU A 455 19.88 25.70 -34.71
CA LEU A 455 20.04 24.46 -35.47
C LEU A 455 20.70 23.34 -34.64
N ASP A 456 21.64 23.66 -33.75
CA ASP A 456 22.33 22.67 -32.91
C ASP A 456 21.39 22.00 -31.89
N LEU A 457 20.40 22.76 -31.38
CA LEU A 457 19.37 22.25 -30.49
C LEU A 457 18.34 21.41 -31.25
N LEU A 458 17.92 21.91 -32.41
CA LEU A 458 17.01 21.19 -33.30
C LEU A 458 17.62 19.89 -33.81
N SER A 459 18.91 19.87 -34.14
CA SER A 459 19.60 18.67 -34.62
C SER A 459 19.60 17.61 -33.54
N THR A 460 19.87 18.00 -32.29
CA THR A 460 19.89 17.08 -31.16
C THR A 460 18.49 16.56 -30.83
N ALA A 461 17.49 17.44 -30.87
CA ALA A 461 16.09 17.05 -30.67
C ALA A 461 15.57 16.13 -31.79
N ALA A 462 15.92 16.41 -33.05
CA ALA A 462 15.55 15.61 -34.22
C ALA A 462 16.22 14.22 -34.22
N LEU A 463 17.46 14.11 -33.72
CA LEU A 463 18.14 12.82 -33.53
C LEU A 463 17.60 12.01 -32.35
N ALA A 464 17.04 12.68 -31.34
CA ALA A 464 16.45 12.04 -30.17
C ALA A 464 15.07 11.43 -30.46
N ILE A 465 14.42 11.83 -31.55
CA ILE A 465 13.18 11.20 -32.04
C ILE A 465 13.51 10.18 -33.13
N GLY A 466 12.81 9.04 -33.12
CA GLY A 466 13.01 8.02 -34.16
C GLY A 466 12.64 8.56 -35.55
N PRO A 467 13.30 8.08 -36.63
CA PRO A 467 13.10 8.60 -37.99
C PRO A 467 11.64 8.52 -38.47
N ALA A 468 10.91 7.46 -38.08
CA ALA A 468 9.49 7.32 -38.39
C ALA A 468 8.62 8.44 -37.76
N ASN A 469 8.91 8.84 -36.52
CA ASN A 469 8.19 9.94 -35.85
C ASN A 469 8.58 11.29 -36.47
N LEU A 470 9.85 11.48 -36.82
CA LEU A 470 10.28 12.69 -37.52
C LEU A 470 9.57 12.85 -38.87
N VAL A 471 9.48 11.77 -39.67
CA VAL A 471 8.71 11.76 -40.93
C VAL A 471 7.23 12.04 -40.68
N ALA A 472 6.63 11.40 -39.66
CA ALA A 472 5.23 11.60 -39.31
C ALA A 472 4.92 13.05 -38.92
N TYR A 473 5.83 13.71 -38.20
CA TYR A 473 5.73 15.12 -37.88
C TYR A 473 5.87 16.00 -39.14
N LEU A 474 6.96 15.82 -39.90
CA LEU A 474 7.28 16.68 -41.03
C LEU A 474 6.25 16.61 -42.16
N ALA A 475 5.60 15.46 -42.35
CA ALA A 475 4.53 15.30 -43.33
C ALA A 475 3.33 16.23 -43.08
N GLY A 476 3.02 16.53 -41.81
CA GLY A 476 1.92 17.42 -41.42
C GLY A 476 2.34 18.84 -41.05
N ALA A 477 3.64 19.11 -40.89
CA ALA A 477 4.15 20.42 -40.48
C ALA A 477 4.12 21.45 -41.61
N ASP A 478 4.00 22.73 -41.24
CA ASP A 478 4.17 23.87 -42.16
C ASP A 478 5.51 23.81 -42.89
N GLU A 479 5.52 24.27 -44.14
CA GLU A 479 6.72 24.27 -45.00
C GLU A 479 7.92 24.99 -44.37
N THR A 480 7.65 26.08 -43.64
CA THR A 480 8.68 26.86 -42.93
C THR A 480 9.36 26.04 -41.83
N VAL A 481 8.57 25.33 -41.01
CA VAL A 481 9.08 24.49 -39.93
C VAL A 481 9.77 23.26 -40.52
N ARG A 482 9.16 22.63 -41.53
CA ARG A 482 9.70 21.47 -42.23
C ARG A 482 11.09 21.76 -42.78
N THR A 483 11.25 22.86 -43.51
CA THR A 483 12.53 23.27 -44.09
C THR A 483 13.58 23.51 -43.02
N HIS A 484 13.20 24.19 -41.93
CA HIS A 484 14.14 24.54 -40.85
C HIS A 484 14.59 23.31 -40.06
N VAL A 485 13.68 22.39 -39.74
CA VAL A 485 14.00 21.13 -39.06
C VAL A 485 14.88 20.24 -39.95
N LEU A 486 14.56 20.11 -41.25
CA LEU A 486 15.39 19.34 -42.20
C LEU A 486 16.80 19.93 -42.34
N LYS A 487 16.93 21.26 -42.26
CA LYS A 487 18.25 21.93 -42.27
C LYS A 487 19.09 21.62 -41.04
N ALA A 488 18.46 21.34 -39.90
CA ALA A 488 19.15 20.93 -38.69
C ALA A 488 19.59 19.44 -38.71
N CYS A 489 18.94 18.60 -39.52
CA CYS A 489 19.28 17.19 -39.61
C CYS A 489 20.66 16.95 -40.28
N PRO A 490 21.42 15.93 -39.82
CA PRO A 490 22.60 15.46 -40.56
C PRO A 490 22.23 15.02 -41.99
N GLN A 491 23.14 15.24 -42.95
CA GLN A 491 22.88 15.02 -44.38
C GLN A 491 22.27 13.64 -44.72
N ARG A 492 22.75 12.59 -44.06
CA ARG A 492 22.24 11.22 -44.25
C ARG A 492 20.79 11.07 -43.81
N LEU A 493 20.47 11.51 -42.58
CA LEU A 493 19.11 11.46 -42.05
C LEU A 493 18.17 12.34 -42.89
N ARG A 494 18.65 13.51 -43.30
CA ARG A 494 17.89 14.41 -44.17
C ARG A 494 17.49 13.72 -45.48
N ALA A 495 18.43 13.06 -46.16
CA ALA A 495 18.16 12.36 -47.41
C ALA A 495 17.14 11.22 -47.22
N GLU A 496 17.31 10.40 -46.18
CA GLU A 496 16.39 9.30 -45.85
C GLU A 496 14.97 9.82 -45.55
N VAL A 497 14.86 10.93 -44.81
CA VAL A 497 13.58 11.56 -44.46
C VAL A 497 12.93 12.22 -45.68
N GLU A 498 13.69 12.92 -46.53
CA GLU A 498 13.18 13.52 -47.77
C GLU A 498 12.67 12.45 -48.75
N GLU A 499 13.36 11.31 -48.85
CA GLU A 499 12.92 10.15 -49.63
C GLU A 499 11.60 9.59 -49.09
N GLU A 500 11.50 9.32 -47.79
CA GLU A 500 10.27 8.83 -47.15
C GLU A 500 9.08 9.81 -47.28
N LEU A 501 9.33 11.11 -47.16
CA LEU A 501 8.30 12.14 -47.36
C LEU A 501 7.80 12.17 -48.81
N SER A 502 8.67 11.89 -49.79
CA SER A 502 8.28 11.81 -51.20
C SER A 502 7.41 10.59 -51.52
N MET A 503 7.57 9.50 -50.76
CA MET A 503 6.83 8.25 -50.96
C MET A 503 5.45 8.23 -50.25
N ARG A 504 5.25 9.09 -49.25
CA ARG A 504 4.04 9.09 -48.40
C ARG A 504 3.03 10.15 -48.82
N ASN A 505 1.80 9.73 -49.08
CA ASN A 505 0.69 10.63 -49.49
C ASN A 505 -0.11 11.23 -48.32
N GLY A 506 0.38 11.13 -47.08
CA GLY A 506 -0.28 11.70 -45.90
C GLY A 506 -0.02 10.91 -44.62
N VAL A 507 -0.33 11.51 -43.48
CA VAL A 507 -0.17 10.95 -42.14
C VAL A 507 -1.48 11.15 -41.36
N SER A 508 -1.87 10.18 -40.55
CA SER A 508 -3.06 10.33 -39.71
C SER A 508 -2.87 11.48 -38.72
N ARG A 509 -3.97 12.20 -38.41
CA ARG A 509 -3.92 13.32 -37.45
C ARG A 509 -3.33 12.89 -36.10
N GLU A 510 -3.68 11.69 -35.63
CA GLU A 510 -3.16 11.14 -34.37
C GLU A 510 -1.65 10.89 -34.41
N ALA A 511 -1.13 10.33 -35.51
CA ALA A 511 0.31 10.09 -35.67
C ALA A 511 1.09 11.41 -35.78
N PHE A 512 0.54 12.40 -36.49
CA PHE A 512 1.11 13.75 -36.55
C PHE A 512 1.16 14.40 -35.16
N LEU A 513 0.05 14.42 -34.41
CA LEU A 513 -0.01 15.02 -33.08
C LEU A 513 0.88 14.27 -32.08
N GLY A 514 0.94 12.94 -32.16
CA GLY A 514 1.89 12.13 -31.38
C GLY A 514 3.33 12.54 -31.63
N ALA A 515 3.72 12.64 -32.89
CA ALA A 515 5.07 13.04 -33.27
C ALA A 515 5.40 14.52 -32.94
N ARG A 516 4.41 15.41 -33.05
CA ARG A 516 4.50 16.83 -32.64
C ARG A 516 4.85 16.95 -31.15
N ARG A 517 4.17 16.20 -30.29
CA ARG A 517 4.47 16.18 -28.85
C ARG A 517 5.86 15.66 -28.56
N ASP A 518 6.28 14.60 -29.26
CA ASP A 518 7.59 14.01 -29.07
C ASP A 518 8.71 15.00 -29.41
N ILE A 519 8.64 15.68 -30.55
CA ILE A 519 9.68 16.64 -30.97
C ILE A 519 9.71 17.88 -30.07
N LEU A 520 8.55 18.43 -29.67
CA LEU A 520 8.48 19.59 -28.77
C LEU A 520 8.97 19.24 -27.36
N ARG A 521 8.68 18.04 -26.87
CA ARG A 521 9.21 17.54 -25.59
C ARG A 521 10.73 17.40 -25.66
N LYS A 522 11.28 16.82 -26.74
CA LYS A 522 12.72 16.69 -26.91
C LYS A 522 13.42 18.05 -27.02
N LEU A 523 12.83 19.00 -27.74
CA LEU A 523 13.35 20.37 -27.78
C LEU A 523 13.41 21.00 -26.38
N ARG A 524 12.37 20.81 -25.56
CA ARG A 524 12.34 21.31 -24.18
C ARG A 524 13.43 20.65 -23.33
N GLU A 525 13.51 19.32 -23.32
CA GLU A 525 14.52 18.57 -22.57
C GLU A 525 15.94 19.03 -22.92
N GLU A 526 16.21 19.29 -24.20
CA GLU A 526 17.50 19.77 -24.68
C GLU A 526 17.78 21.23 -24.31
N ALA A 527 16.77 22.11 -24.37
CA ALA A 527 16.89 23.49 -23.93
C ALA A 527 17.18 23.58 -22.41
N ASP A 528 16.48 22.78 -21.61
CA ASP A 528 16.68 22.66 -20.17
C ASP A 528 18.08 22.12 -19.85
N ARG A 529 18.56 21.12 -20.62
CA ARG A 529 19.90 20.53 -20.46
C ARG A 529 21.02 21.54 -20.66
N ILE A 530 20.84 22.49 -21.58
CA ILE A 530 21.82 23.56 -21.87
C ILE A 530 21.61 24.77 -20.93
N GLY A 531 20.61 24.73 -20.06
CA GLY A 531 20.35 25.76 -19.05
C GLY A 531 19.71 27.03 -19.63
N LEU A 532 19.04 26.94 -20.79
CA LEU A 532 18.32 28.07 -21.35
C LEU A 532 17.17 28.46 -20.42
N GLN A 533 17.13 29.72 -20.04
CA GLN A 533 16.04 30.21 -19.21
C GLN A 533 14.78 30.36 -20.08
N PRO A 534 13.58 30.24 -19.49
CA PRO A 534 12.35 30.47 -20.22
C PRO A 534 12.23 31.83 -20.90
N ALA A 535 12.98 32.84 -20.43
CA ALA A 535 13.07 34.15 -21.04
C ALA A 535 13.82 34.12 -22.40
N ASP A 536 14.81 33.25 -22.55
CA ASP A 536 15.65 33.13 -23.75
C ASP A 536 14.85 32.50 -24.89
N VAL A 537 14.02 31.51 -24.54
CA VAL A 537 13.07 30.84 -25.45
C VAL A 537 11.96 31.80 -25.93
N ARG A 538 11.70 32.91 -25.24
CA ARG A 538 10.69 33.90 -25.70
C ARG A 538 11.04 34.49 -27.06
N SER A 539 12.34 34.61 -27.36
CA SER A 539 12.81 35.10 -28.65
C SER A 539 12.45 34.16 -29.80
N TRP A 540 12.14 32.90 -29.50
CA TRP A 540 11.75 31.86 -30.47
C TRP A 540 10.23 31.87 -30.74
N ARG A 541 9.52 32.89 -30.29
CA ARG A 541 8.09 33.04 -30.57
C ARG A 541 7.87 34.33 -31.36
N PRO A 542 7.18 34.28 -32.51
CA PRO A 542 6.81 35.49 -33.20
C PRO A 542 5.92 36.31 -32.26
N ARG A 543 6.23 37.60 -32.11
CA ARG A 543 5.29 38.53 -31.48
C ARG A 543 4.13 38.68 -32.45
N VAL A 544 2.97 38.15 -32.09
CA VAL A 544 1.74 38.42 -32.84
C VAL A 544 1.38 39.88 -32.55
N VAL A 545 1.91 40.79 -33.38
CA VAL A 545 1.41 42.15 -33.45
C VAL A 545 0.04 42.03 -34.07
N ALA A 546 -1.00 42.30 -33.28
CA ALA A 546 -2.34 42.45 -33.84
C ALA A 546 -2.22 43.53 -34.93
N ALA A 547 -2.53 43.17 -36.17
CA ALA A 547 -2.74 44.17 -37.21
C ALA A 547 -3.86 45.12 -36.71
N PRO A 548 -3.72 46.43 -36.95
CA PRO A 548 -4.66 47.44 -36.46
C PRO A 548 -6.09 47.21 -36.95
#